data_AF-A0A4E0RYY6-F1
#
_entry.id   AF-A0A4E0RYY6-F1
#
_cell.length_a   1.000
_cell.length_b   1.000
_cell.length_c   1.000
_cell.angle_alpha   90.00
_cell.angle_beta   90.00
_cell.angle_gamma   90.00
#
_symmetry.space_group_name_H-M   'P 1'
#
loop_
_entity.id
_entity.type
_entity.pdbx_description
1 polymer ?
#
loop_
_entity_poly.entity_id
_entity_poly.type
_entity_poly.pdbx_seq_one_letter_code
_entity_poly.pdbx_strand_id
1 'polypeptide(L)'
;MRDEFAVLGAVPAHSERSKDDMKYSTELNRWFLTPIGIWPTRSDTHIIEKILSEFLVFLSCFLICFQLVPCLLHTFIKEQNPKLKMKMIGPLSFGFMSISKYLFMVARKQEIGYCLEHIDVDWRRVAYLDDREIMLMNAKLGRFIAWLCAAFMYGGGLFYHTVMPFAAGSFVTPDNITIRPLVYAIYDPLFSAQTTPSYEIVFTIQCFSGFVVDTVTIGACSLAAVFVLHICGQLKIVRSRLESFVKGRIYERKNVEGRMAEIIELHLRALGFVVRVEGILTEVCFIELVGCTMNICFLGYYFMTEFDQNAAIGTITYCILLVSFIFNIFIFCYIGETLTQQEDKVGRTAYMIKWYELPPKSARDLIFLLAMTKTPICITAGKMAELSFQSFSGVLKTAAAYLNLLRTLLM
;
A
#
# COMPACT_ATOMS: atom_id res chain seq x y z
N MET A 1 21.48 0.98 17.66
CA MET A 1 20.66 2.10 18.14
C MET A 1 21.25 2.56 19.48
N ARG A 2 22.18 3.53 19.45
CA ARG A 2 22.80 4.14 20.62
C ARG A 2 22.28 5.58 20.64
N ASP A 3 21.78 6.06 21.78
CA ASP A 3 21.08 7.34 22.01
C ASP A 3 21.40 8.49 21.03
N GLU A 4 20.64 8.61 19.93
CA GLU A 4 20.78 9.73 18.97
C GLU A 4 19.84 10.92 19.30
N PHE A 5 19.06 10.83 20.37
CA PHE A 5 18.05 11.83 20.74
C PHE A 5 18.22 12.28 22.20
N ALA A 6 19.30 13.03 22.45
CA ALA A 6 19.71 13.49 23.78
C ALA A 6 18.71 14.49 24.42
N VAL A 7 17.84 15.14 23.64
CA VAL A 7 16.94 16.19 24.13
C VAL A 7 15.51 15.66 24.37
N LEU A 8 15.08 14.64 23.63
CA LEU A 8 13.81 13.93 23.85
C LEU A 8 13.87 12.94 25.04
N GLY A 9 15.07 12.62 25.54
CA GLY A 9 15.27 11.74 26.70
C GLY A 9 14.90 10.28 26.49
N ALA A 10 14.95 9.49 27.57
CA ALA A 10 14.67 8.06 27.56
C ALA A 10 13.25 7.75 27.07
N VAL A 11 13.07 6.61 26.41
CA VAL A 11 11.76 6.16 25.93
C VAL A 11 10.82 5.92 27.12
N PRO A 12 9.65 6.57 27.19
CA PRO A 12 8.71 6.37 28.28
C PRO A 12 8.20 4.93 28.36
N ALA A 13 7.83 4.48 29.56
CA ALA A 13 7.11 3.22 29.74
C ALA A 13 5.71 3.30 29.11
N HIS A 14 5.13 2.14 28.77
CA HIS A 14 3.77 2.12 28.22
C HIS A 14 2.73 2.58 29.25
N SER A 15 1.98 3.64 28.91
CA SER A 15 0.70 3.94 29.54
C SER A 15 -0.43 3.15 28.87
N GLU A 16 -1.52 2.85 29.57
CA GLU A 16 -2.71 2.21 28.95
C GLU A 16 -3.18 3.00 27.72
N ARG A 17 -3.23 4.32 27.85
CA ARG A 17 -3.58 5.24 26.76
C ARG A 17 -2.69 5.07 25.53
N SER A 18 -1.37 5.01 25.71
CA SER A 18 -0.43 4.82 24.58
C SER A 18 -0.60 3.46 23.89
N LYS A 19 -0.96 2.41 24.65
CA LYS A 19 -1.25 1.08 24.10
C LYS A 19 -2.52 1.09 23.25
N ASP A 20 -3.56 1.77 23.73
CA ASP A 20 -4.83 1.87 23.01
C ASP A 20 -4.69 2.69 21.72
N ASP A 21 -3.97 3.81 21.76
CA ASP A 21 -3.72 4.64 20.58
C ASP A 21 -2.87 3.92 19.53
N MET A 22 -1.86 3.17 19.99
CA MET A 22 -1.03 2.34 19.12
C MET A 22 -1.86 1.22 18.48
N LYS A 23 -2.60 0.46 19.30
CA LYS A 23 -3.48 -0.61 18.83
C LYS A 23 -4.47 -0.04 17.81
N TYR A 24 -5.11 1.08 18.13
CA TYR A 24 -6.02 1.75 17.21
C TYR A 24 -5.34 2.10 15.89
N SER A 25 -4.12 2.63 15.91
CA SER A 25 -3.44 3.04 14.68
C SER A 25 -3.07 1.87 13.76
N THR A 26 -2.77 0.69 14.31
CA THR A 26 -2.19 -0.43 13.55
C THR A 26 -3.08 -1.68 13.44
N GLU A 27 -4.27 -1.68 14.07
CA GLU A 27 -5.17 -2.85 14.13
C GLU A 27 -5.55 -3.40 12.75
N LEU A 28 -5.91 -2.53 11.80
CA LEU A 28 -6.28 -2.98 10.45
C LEU A 28 -5.09 -3.62 9.72
N ASN A 29 -3.90 -3.04 9.85
CA ASN A 29 -2.68 -3.64 9.30
C ASN A 29 -2.45 -5.02 9.91
N ARG A 30 -2.70 -5.20 11.21
CA ARG A 30 -2.62 -6.51 11.85
C ARG A 30 -3.62 -7.49 11.25
N TRP A 31 -4.87 -7.08 11.05
CA TRP A 31 -5.90 -7.95 10.46
C TRP A 31 -5.58 -8.38 9.03
N PHE A 32 -5.01 -7.49 8.20
CA PHE A 32 -4.65 -7.84 6.82
C PHE A 32 -3.34 -8.60 6.70
N LEU A 33 -2.31 -8.27 7.50
CA LEU A 33 -0.98 -8.86 7.36
C LEU A 33 -0.81 -10.18 8.13
N THR A 34 -1.61 -10.45 9.16
CA THR A 34 -1.51 -11.69 9.94
C THR A 34 -1.90 -12.93 9.12
N PRO A 35 -3.03 -12.95 8.39
CA PRO A 35 -3.44 -14.12 7.59
C PRO A 35 -2.43 -14.52 6.51
N ILE A 36 -1.69 -13.54 5.98
CA ILE A 36 -0.66 -13.76 4.96
C ILE A 36 0.75 -13.89 5.56
N GLY A 37 0.89 -14.01 6.88
CA GLY A 37 2.16 -14.27 7.57
C GLY A 37 3.19 -13.13 7.57
N ILE A 38 2.81 -11.91 7.15
CA ILE A 38 3.69 -10.74 7.08
C ILE A 38 3.75 -10.00 8.42
N TRP A 39 2.69 -10.02 9.23
CA TRP A 39 2.68 -9.27 10.49
C TRP A 39 3.90 -9.64 11.37
N PRO A 40 4.69 -8.65 11.82
CA PRO A 40 5.92 -8.94 12.53
C PRO A 40 5.63 -9.55 13.89
N THR A 41 6.21 -10.71 14.13
CA THR A 41 6.16 -11.42 15.40
C THR A 41 7.21 -10.80 16.34
N ARG A 42 6.83 -10.39 17.56
CA ARG A 42 7.76 -9.80 18.53
C ARG A 42 8.82 -10.81 18.96
N SER A 43 10.01 -10.34 19.33
CA SER A 43 11.12 -11.20 19.74
C SER A 43 10.80 -12.11 20.94
N ASP A 44 9.84 -11.72 21.80
CA ASP A 44 9.42 -12.48 22.98
C ASP A 44 8.23 -13.42 22.73
N THR A 45 7.85 -13.65 21.47
CA THR A 45 6.71 -14.51 21.13
C THR A 45 7.08 -15.99 21.16
N HIS A 46 6.08 -16.84 21.46
CA HIS A 46 6.26 -18.27 21.50
C HIS A 46 6.71 -18.80 20.13
N ILE A 47 7.62 -19.78 20.14
CA ILE A 47 8.17 -20.46 18.94
C ILE A 47 7.05 -20.89 17.96
N ILE A 48 5.89 -21.27 18.49
CA ILE A 48 4.70 -21.66 17.73
C ILE A 48 4.21 -20.54 16.80
N GLU A 49 4.16 -19.29 17.26
CA GLU A 49 3.69 -18.15 16.44
C GLU A 49 4.65 -17.88 15.28
N LYS A 50 5.95 -18.05 15.50
CA LYS A 50 6.96 -17.91 14.45
C LYS A 50 6.81 -19.02 13.40
N ILE A 51 6.68 -20.27 13.82
CA ILE A 51 6.46 -21.41 12.92
C ILE A 51 5.17 -21.21 12.11
N LEU A 52 4.08 -20.79 12.77
CA LEU A 52 2.82 -20.50 12.11
C LEU A 52 2.96 -19.39 11.07
N SER A 53 3.67 -18.31 11.41
CA SER A 53 3.91 -17.21 10.49
C SER A 53 4.69 -17.63 9.24
N GLU A 54 5.74 -18.45 9.39
CA GLU A 54 6.51 -18.98 8.25
C GLU A 54 5.68 -19.95 7.40
N PHE A 55 4.86 -20.79 8.05
CA PHE A 55 3.93 -21.68 7.35
C PHE A 55 2.90 -20.89 6.53
N LEU A 56 2.34 -19.80 7.07
CA LEU A 56 1.42 -18.93 6.34
C LEU A 56 2.10 -18.24 5.15
N VAL A 57 3.39 -17.91 5.25
CA VAL A 57 4.16 -17.37 4.13
C VAL A 57 4.30 -18.40 3.01
N PHE A 58 4.70 -19.62 3.36
CA PHE A 58 4.79 -20.72 2.41
C PHE A 58 3.44 -21.01 1.74
N LEU A 59 2.37 -21.08 2.54
CA LEU A 59 1.01 -21.33 2.04
C LEU A 59 0.54 -20.23 1.08
N SER A 60 0.79 -18.96 1.40
CA SER A 60 0.41 -17.83 0.54
C SER A 60 1.17 -17.87 -0.80
N CYS A 61 2.48 -18.11 -0.78
CA CYS A 61 3.28 -18.31 -1.99
C CYS A 61 2.76 -19.50 -2.82
N PHE A 62 2.47 -20.63 -2.16
CA PHE A 62 1.94 -21.81 -2.83
C PHE A 62 0.62 -21.52 -3.54
N LEU A 63 -0.33 -20.85 -2.88
CA LEU A 63 -1.63 -20.51 -3.46
C LEU A 63 -1.49 -19.60 -4.69
N ILE A 64 -0.67 -18.55 -4.60
CA ILE A 64 -0.43 -17.65 -5.74
C ILE A 64 0.23 -18.41 -6.90
N CYS A 65 1.25 -19.23 -6.63
CA CYS A 65 1.93 -20.03 -7.65
C CYS A 65 1.02 -21.09 -8.28
N PHE A 66 0.16 -21.74 -7.49
CA PHE A 66 -0.80 -22.74 -7.96
C PHE A 66 -1.77 -22.15 -8.99
N GLN A 67 -2.09 -20.86 -8.87
CA GLN A 67 -2.92 -20.16 -9.85
C GLN A 67 -2.11 -19.64 -11.04
N LEU A 68 -0.93 -19.07 -10.79
CA LEU A 68 -0.10 -18.44 -11.82
C LEU A 68 0.48 -19.46 -12.81
N VAL A 69 1.07 -20.55 -12.32
CA VAL A 69 1.83 -21.50 -13.16
C VAL A 69 0.95 -22.22 -14.18
N PRO A 70 -0.21 -22.83 -13.82
CA PRO A 70 -1.07 -23.46 -14.80
C PRO A 70 -1.65 -22.47 -15.81
N CYS A 71 -1.96 -21.25 -15.37
CA CYS A 71 -2.49 -20.19 -16.25
C CYS A 71 -1.43 -19.73 -17.27
N LEU A 72 -0.16 -19.63 -16.85
CA LEU A 72 0.97 -19.33 -17.74
C LEU A 72 1.12 -20.42 -18.81
N LEU A 73 1.17 -21.68 -18.38
CA LEU A 73 1.32 -22.81 -19.30
C LEU A 73 0.15 -22.88 -20.28
N HIS A 74 -1.08 -22.70 -19.81
CA HIS A 74 -2.26 -22.68 -20.69
C HIS A 74 -2.16 -21.57 -21.74
N THR A 75 -1.83 -20.34 -21.31
CA THR A 75 -1.81 -19.15 -22.17
C THR A 75 -0.73 -19.21 -23.24
N PHE A 76 0.46 -19.71 -22.91
CA PHE A 76 1.59 -19.71 -23.83
C PHE A 76 1.74 -21.00 -24.65
N ILE A 77 1.31 -22.16 -24.13
CA ILE A 77 1.48 -23.45 -24.81
C ILE A 77 0.21 -23.85 -25.58
N LYS A 78 -0.95 -23.81 -24.92
CA LYS A 78 -2.18 -24.39 -25.46
C LYS A 78 -3.00 -23.39 -26.26
N GLU A 79 -3.21 -22.20 -25.70
CA GLU A 79 -4.03 -21.20 -26.38
C GLU A 79 -3.31 -20.74 -27.65
N GLN A 80 -4.03 -20.59 -28.75
CA GLN A 80 -3.49 -20.05 -30.00
C GLN A 80 -4.29 -18.83 -30.47
N ASN A 81 -5.52 -18.67 -29.99
CA ASN A 81 -6.34 -17.54 -30.36
C ASN A 81 -5.83 -16.26 -29.68
N PRO A 82 -5.41 -15.24 -30.44
CA PRO A 82 -4.84 -14.02 -29.87
C PRO A 82 -5.82 -13.27 -28.97
N LYS A 83 -7.14 -13.34 -29.24
CA LYS A 83 -8.17 -12.69 -28.42
C LYS A 83 -8.32 -13.37 -27.06
N LEU A 84 -8.32 -14.72 -27.01
CA LEU A 84 -8.36 -15.46 -25.75
C LEU A 84 -7.05 -15.29 -24.97
N LYS A 85 -5.88 -15.36 -25.65
CA LYS A 85 -4.59 -15.06 -25.01
C LYS A 85 -4.63 -13.72 -24.31
N MET A 86 -5.14 -12.69 -24.99
CA MET A 86 -5.23 -11.35 -24.41
C MET A 86 -6.03 -11.36 -23.11
N LYS A 87 -7.22 -11.99 -23.10
CA LYS A 87 -8.08 -12.12 -21.91
C LYS A 87 -7.37 -12.77 -20.71
N MET A 88 -6.40 -13.67 -20.97
CA MET A 88 -5.61 -14.33 -19.92
C MET A 88 -4.40 -13.51 -19.44
N ILE A 89 -3.88 -12.59 -20.26
CA ILE A 89 -2.71 -11.77 -19.90
C ILE A 89 -3.01 -10.82 -18.73
N GLY A 90 -4.22 -10.27 -18.65
CA GLY A 90 -4.61 -9.39 -17.53
C GLY A 90 -4.48 -10.07 -16.15
N PRO A 91 -5.13 -11.22 -15.93
CA PRO A 91 -5.00 -11.99 -14.69
C PRO A 91 -3.56 -12.43 -14.39
N LEU A 92 -2.79 -12.81 -15.42
CA LEU A 92 -1.37 -13.13 -15.27
C LEU A 92 -0.55 -11.92 -14.80
N SER A 93 -0.77 -10.76 -15.41
CA SER A 93 -0.14 -9.48 -15.03
C SER A 93 -0.43 -9.16 -13.55
N PHE A 94 -1.68 -9.29 -13.11
CA PHE A 94 -2.04 -9.07 -11.72
C PHE A 94 -1.44 -10.11 -10.76
N GLY A 95 -1.35 -11.37 -11.18
CA GLY A 95 -0.68 -12.42 -10.42
C GLY A 95 0.82 -12.15 -10.23
N PHE A 96 1.52 -11.74 -11.30
CA PHE A 96 2.94 -11.36 -11.23
C PHE A 96 3.19 -10.12 -10.37
N MET A 97 2.32 -9.11 -10.52
CA MET A 97 2.33 -7.92 -9.68
C MET A 97 2.21 -8.29 -8.20
N SER A 98 1.26 -9.18 -7.87
CA SER A 98 0.97 -9.56 -6.49
C SER A 98 2.05 -10.45 -5.87
N ILE A 99 2.57 -11.45 -6.60
CA ILE A 99 3.68 -12.27 -6.08
C ILE A 99 4.94 -11.42 -5.87
N SER A 100 5.23 -10.48 -6.77
CA SER A 100 6.38 -9.59 -6.63
C SER A 100 6.25 -8.71 -5.39
N LYS A 101 5.10 -8.04 -5.19
CA LYS A 101 4.82 -7.25 -3.98
C LYS A 101 4.96 -8.10 -2.72
N TYR A 102 4.39 -9.31 -2.75
CA TYR A 102 4.42 -10.22 -1.61
C TYR A 102 5.85 -10.58 -1.21
N LEU A 103 6.68 -10.96 -2.17
CA LEU A 103 8.09 -11.30 -1.93
C LEU A 103 8.87 -10.11 -1.35
N PHE A 104 8.67 -8.89 -1.87
CA PHE A 104 9.30 -7.69 -1.31
C PHE A 104 8.83 -7.40 0.12
N MET A 105 7.54 -7.51 0.41
CA MET A 105 7.03 -7.31 1.78
C MET A 105 7.54 -8.36 2.76
N VAL A 106 7.64 -9.62 2.34
CA VAL A 106 8.24 -10.70 3.14
C VAL A 106 9.73 -10.41 3.39
N ALA A 107 10.49 -10.01 2.36
CA ALA A 107 11.90 -9.66 2.48
C ALA A 107 12.14 -8.46 3.41
N ARG A 108 11.20 -7.50 3.45
CA ARG A 108 11.25 -6.31 4.31
C ARG A 108 10.51 -6.46 5.63
N LYS A 109 10.07 -7.67 6.01
CA LYS A 109 9.28 -7.92 7.23
C LYS A 109 9.91 -7.36 8.51
N GLN A 110 11.23 -7.47 8.66
CA GLN A 110 11.96 -6.93 9.82
C GLN A 110 11.91 -5.38 9.85
N GLU A 111 12.12 -4.74 8.70
CA GLU A 111 12.07 -3.28 8.56
C GLU A 111 10.65 -2.73 8.84
N ILE A 112 9.61 -3.46 8.41
CA ILE A 112 8.22 -3.15 8.77
C ILE A 112 8.04 -3.21 10.29
N GLY A 113 8.64 -4.20 10.95
CA GLY A 113 8.67 -4.31 12.42
C GLY A 113 9.32 -3.10 13.09
N TYR A 114 10.48 -2.65 12.61
CA TYR A 114 11.15 -1.44 13.12
C TYR A 114 10.31 -0.18 12.90
N CYS A 115 9.59 -0.08 11.79
CA CYS A 115 8.69 1.04 11.55
C CYS A 115 7.51 1.06 12.52
N LEU A 116 6.93 -0.10 12.83
CA LEU A 116 5.88 -0.21 13.84
C LEU A 116 6.42 0.11 15.24
N GLU A 117 7.63 -0.31 15.58
CA GLU A 117 8.27 0.09 16.84
C GLU A 117 8.54 1.60 16.90
N HIS A 118 8.91 2.23 15.78
CA HIS A 118 9.06 3.68 15.71
C HIS A 118 7.74 4.40 16.06
N ILE A 119 6.64 3.97 15.45
CA ILE A 119 5.29 4.51 15.72
C ILE A 119 4.89 4.27 17.18
N ASP A 120 5.21 3.09 17.74
CA ASP A 120 4.97 2.76 19.14
C ASP A 120 5.66 3.75 20.09
N VAL A 121 6.94 4.02 19.83
CA VAL A 121 7.74 4.97 20.62
C VAL A 121 7.17 6.38 20.50
N ASP A 122 6.70 6.78 19.32
CA ASP A 122 6.09 8.09 19.13
C ASP A 122 4.81 8.23 19.96
N TRP A 123 3.91 7.23 19.93
CA TRP A 123 2.71 7.22 20.78
C TRP A 123 3.03 7.27 22.28
N ARG A 124 4.13 6.62 22.71
CA ARG A 124 4.60 6.70 24.09
C ARG A 124 5.16 8.07 24.48
N ARG A 125 5.74 8.80 23.52
CA ARG A 125 6.34 10.12 23.75
C ARG A 125 5.33 11.27 23.73
N VAL A 126 4.13 11.07 23.18
CA VAL A 126 3.09 12.10 23.13
C VAL A 126 2.62 12.47 24.54
N ALA A 127 3.02 13.65 25.01
CA ALA A 127 2.61 14.20 26.29
C ALA A 127 1.44 15.19 26.18
N TYR A 128 1.38 15.96 25.09
CA TYR A 128 0.40 17.03 24.89
C TYR A 128 -0.87 16.54 24.19
N LEU A 129 -2.02 17.03 24.65
CA LEU A 129 -3.33 16.65 24.07
C LEU A 129 -3.47 17.07 22.60
N ASP A 130 -2.99 18.26 22.24
CA ASP A 130 -3.04 18.78 20.87
C ASP A 130 -2.24 17.90 19.90
N ASP A 131 -1.04 17.47 20.30
CA ASP A 131 -0.19 16.58 19.49
C ASP A 131 -0.87 15.21 19.29
N ARG A 132 -1.50 14.70 20.35
CA ARG A 132 -2.26 13.45 20.29
C ARG A 132 -3.44 13.55 19.32
N GLU A 133 -4.17 14.67 19.34
CA GLU A 133 -5.30 14.90 18.44
C GLU A 133 -4.84 14.91 16.97
N ILE A 134 -3.71 15.58 16.69
CA ILE A 134 -3.09 15.57 15.37
C ILE A 134 -2.74 14.14 14.94
N MET A 135 -2.07 13.37 15.78
CA MET A 135 -1.71 11.98 15.44
C MET A 135 -2.94 11.10 15.24
N LEU A 136 -3.96 11.21 16.09
CA LEU A 136 -5.20 10.44 15.95
C LEU A 136 -5.98 10.82 14.69
N MET A 137 -5.99 12.08 14.29
CA MET A 137 -6.63 12.51 13.04
C MET A 137 -5.96 11.86 11.83
N ASN A 138 -4.63 11.80 11.80
CA ASN A 138 -3.92 11.14 10.70
C ASN A 138 -4.07 9.61 10.76
N ALA A 139 -4.09 9.01 11.95
CA ALA A 139 -4.37 7.58 12.12
C ALA A 139 -5.79 7.22 11.64
N LYS A 140 -6.80 8.05 11.95
CA LYS A 140 -8.18 7.91 11.44
C LYS A 140 -8.22 7.95 9.91
N LEU A 141 -7.52 8.90 9.30
CA LEU A 141 -7.42 8.99 7.84
C LEU A 141 -6.75 7.75 7.24
N GLY A 142 -5.67 7.25 7.85
CA GLY A 142 -4.99 6.03 7.41
C GLY A 142 -5.89 4.79 7.50
N ARG A 143 -6.65 4.66 8.59
CA ARG A 143 -7.66 3.60 8.74
C ARG A 143 -8.77 3.71 7.70
N PHE A 144 -9.25 4.92 7.42
CA PHE A 144 -10.27 5.16 6.40
C PHE A 144 -9.77 4.74 5.02
N ILE A 145 -8.54 5.12 4.65
CA ILE A 145 -7.91 4.70 3.39
C ILE A 145 -7.75 3.17 3.33
N ALA A 146 -7.30 2.54 4.40
CA ALA A 146 -7.17 1.08 4.46
C ALA A 146 -8.52 0.36 4.26
N TRP A 147 -9.59 0.85 4.89
CA TRP A 147 -10.95 0.32 4.70
C TRP A 147 -11.44 0.52 3.28
N LEU A 148 -11.21 1.69 2.69
CA LEU A 148 -11.60 1.98 1.31
C LEU A 148 -10.88 1.05 0.33
N CYS A 149 -9.58 0.85 0.51
CA CYS A 149 -8.80 -0.10 -0.28
C CYS A 149 -9.33 -1.53 -0.12
N ALA A 150 -9.65 -1.95 1.10
CA ALA A 150 -10.21 -3.28 1.35
C ALA A 150 -11.58 -3.48 0.68
N ALA A 151 -12.46 -2.48 0.76
CA ALA A 151 -13.79 -2.53 0.14
C ALA A 151 -13.70 -2.67 -1.39
N PHE A 152 -12.84 -1.88 -2.04
CA PHE A 152 -12.68 -1.96 -3.49
C PHE A 152 -11.99 -3.24 -3.96
N MET A 153 -10.93 -3.66 -3.27
CA MET A 153 -10.17 -4.87 -3.66
C MET A 153 -10.99 -6.14 -3.43
N TYR A 154 -11.51 -6.37 -2.22
CA TYR A 154 -12.34 -7.56 -1.97
C TYR A 154 -13.67 -7.53 -2.71
N GLY A 155 -14.27 -6.34 -2.89
CA GLY A 155 -15.50 -6.21 -3.68
C GLY A 155 -15.26 -6.62 -5.13
N GLY A 156 -14.24 -6.06 -5.79
CA GLY A 156 -13.87 -6.43 -7.16
C GLY A 156 -13.43 -7.89 -7.28
N GLY A 157 -12.61 -8.35 -6.34
CA GLY A 157 -12.14 -9.74 -6.27
C GLY A 157 -13.28 -10.73 -6.11
N LEU A 158 -14.27 -10.46 -5.25
CA LEU A 158 -15.45 -11.29 -5.07
C LEU A 158 -16.25 -11.39 -6.38
N PHE A 159 -16.51 -10.27 -7.05
CA PHE A 159 -17.21 -10.28 -8.34
C PHE A 159 -16.46 -11.10 -9.39
N TYR A 160 -15.14 -10.92 -9.47
CA TYR A 160 -14.29 -11.58 -10.45
C TYR A 160 -14.13 -13.08 -10.18
N HIS A 161 -13.79 -13.46 -8.95
CA HIS A 161 -13.48 -14.84 -8.56
C HIS A 161 -14.72 -15.72 -8.36
N THR A 162 -15.88 -15.14 -8.04
CA THR A 162 -17.09 -15.93 -7.74
C THR A 162 -18.27 -15.57 -8.64
N VAL A 163 -18.76 -14.33 -8.61
CA VAL A 163 -20.02 -13.95 -9.28
C VAL A 163 -19.94 -14.20 -10.78
N MET A 164 -18.86 -13.79 -11.43
CA MET A 164 -18.69 -13.94 -12.88
C MET A 164 -18.66 -15.42 -13.34
N PRO A 165 -17.83 -16.31 -12.74
CA PRO A 165 -17.89 -17.75 -13.05
C PRO A 165 -19.25 -18.41 -12.82
N PHE A 166 -19.91 -18.12 -11.69
CA PHE A 166 -21.22 -18.69 -11.39
C PHE A 166 -22.29 -18.25 -12.39
N ALA A 167 -22.24 -16.97 -12.78
CA ALA A 167 -23.17 -16.40 -13.75
C ALA A 167 -22.97 -16.92 -15.17
N ALA A 168 -21.74 -17.22 -15.57
CA ALA A 168 -21.44 -17.70 -16.91
C ALA A 168 -22.04 -19.10 -17.18
N GLY A 169 -22.21 -19.92 -16.15
CA GLY A 169 -22.77 -21.27 -16.26
C GLY A 169 -21.88 -22.25 -17.03
N SER A 170 -22.19 -23.54 -16.97
CA SER A 170 -21.48 -24.56 -17.77
C SER A 170 -22.01 -24.59 -19.20
N PHE A 171 -21.13 -24.72 -20.18
CA PHE A 171 -21.51 -24.90 -21.59
C PHE A 171 -20.82 -26.12 -22.20
N VAL A 172 -21.44 -26.74 -23.20
CA VAL A 172 -20.92 -27.93 -23.87
C VAL A 172 -20.31 -27.52 -25.21
N THR A 173 -19.06 -27.93 -25.43
CA THR A 173 -18.35 -27.70 -26.69
C THR A 173 -18.82 -28.64 -27.80
N PRO A 174 -18.54 -28.33 -29.09
CA PRO A 174 -18.87 -29.21 -30.22
C PRO A 174 -18.30 -30.64 -30.07
N ASP A 175 -17.18 -30.79 -29.35
CA ASP A 175 -16.54 -32.08 -29.05
C ASP A 175 -17.20 -32.83 -27.87
N ASN A 176 -18.39 -32.40 -27.45
CA ASN A 176 -19.18 -32.97 -26.34
C ASN A 176 -18.47 -32.92 -24.97
N ILE A 177 -17.59 -31.92 -24.77
CA ILE A 177 -16.91 -31.66 -23.50
C ILE A 177 -17.62 -30.52 -22.78
N THR A 178 -18.08 -30.78 -21.55
CA THR A 178 -18.65 -29.76 -20.66
C THR A 178 -17.54 -28.90 -20.07
N ILE A 179 -17.53 -27.61 -20.42
CA ILE A 179 -16.63 -26.62 -19.84
C ILE A 179 -17.35 -25.87 -18.73
N ARG A 180 -16.75 -25.88 -17.55
CA ARG A 180 -17.11 -25.07 -16.40
C ARG A 180 -16.14 -23.90 -16.30
N PRO A 181 -16.62 -22.65 -16.28
CA PRO A 181 -15.77 -21.46 -16.28
C PRO A 181 -14.89 -21.38 -15.03
N LEU A 182 -13.57 -21.29 -15.23
CA LEU A 182 -12.60 -20.91 -14.20
C LEU A 182 -12.00 -19.57 -14.59
N VAL A 183 -11.76 -18.72 -13.59
CA VAL A 183 -11.17 -17.39 -13.80
C VAL A 183 -9.75 -17.51 -14.32
N TYR A 184 -8.98 -18.43 -13.73
CA TYR A 184 -7.66 -18.78 -14.20
C TYR A 184 -7.76 -20.10 -14.94
N ALA A 185 -7.41 -20.08 -16.22
CA ALA A 185 -7.39 -21.26 -17.04
C ALA A 185 -6.32 -22.22 -16.51
N ILE A 186 -6.62 -23.51 -16.60
CA ILE A 186 -5.72 -24.57 -16.15
C ILE A 186 -5.21 -25.30 -17.37
N TYR A 187 -3.93 -25.56 -17.39
CA TYR A 187 -3.33 -26.38 -18.41
C TYR A 187 -3.74 -27.83 -18.18
N ASP A 188 -4.76 -28.30 -18.91
CA ASP A 188 -5.37 -29.63 -18.75
C ASP A 188 -4.36 -30.79 -18.64
N PRO A 189 -3.20 -30.79 -19.32
CA PRO A 189 -2.20 -31.85 -19.15
C PRO A 189 -1.54 -31.93 -17.76
N LEU A 190 -1.59 -30.88 -16.94
CA LEU A 190 -1.15 -30.96 -15.54
C LEU A 190 -2.15 -31.76 -14.70
N PHE A 191 -3.44 -31.45 -14.83
CA PHE A 191 -4.55 -32.19 -14.22
C PHE A 191 -5.89 -31.75 -14.83
N SER A 192 -6.86 -32.66 -14.86
CA SER A 192 -8.22 -32.36 -15.31
C SER A 192 -9.00 -31.65 -14.21
N ALA A 193 -9.28 -30.36 -14.43
CA ALA A 193 -10.06 -29.53 -13.50
C ALA A 193 -11.57 -29.50 -13.81
N GLN A 194 -12.03 -30.14 -14.89
CA GLN A 194 -13.42 -30.03 -15.37
C GLN A 194 -14.35 -31.12 -14.81
N THR A 195 -13.80 -32.13 -14.13
CA THR A 195 -14.55 -33.22 -13.52
C THR A 195 -14.86 -32.96 -12.05
N THR A 196 -15.99 -33.46 -11.55
CA THR A 196 -16.30 -33.46 -10.10
C THR A 196 -15.57 -34.62 -9.42
N PRO A 197 -14.91 -34.44 -8.25
CA PRO A 197 -14.87 -33.24 -7.40
C PRO A 197 -13.70 -32.27 -7.68
N SER A 198 -12.87 -32.54 -8.69
CA SER A 198 -11.66 -31.74 -9.00
C SER A 198 -11.98 -30.27 -9.27
N TYR A 199 -13.06 -29.99 -10.01
CA TYR A 199 -13.50 -28.63 -10.31
C TYR A 199 -13.78 -27.83 -9.03
N GLU A 200 -14.55 -28.40 -8.11
CA GLU A 200 -14.97 -27.75 -6.88
C GLU A 200 -13.76 -27.47 -5.97
N ILE A 201 -12.79 -28.39 -5.92
CA ILE A 201 -11.52 -28.21 -5.20
C ILE A 201 -10.71 -27.06 -5.80
N VAL A 202 -10.50 -27.08 -7.11
CA VAL A 202 -9.72 -26.07 -7.83
C VAL A 202 -10.34 -24.70 -7.73
N PHE A 203 -11.65 -24.59 -7.94
CA PHE A 203 -12.39 -23.35 -7.81
C PHE A 203 -12.24 -22.76 -6.41
N THR A 204 -12.33 -23.60 -5.38
CA THR A 204 -12.14 -23.21 -3.99
C THR A 204 -10.70 -22.70 -3.75
N ILE A 205 -9.69 -23.39 -4.27
CA ILE A 205 -8.29 -22.96 -4.18
C ILE A 205 -8.08 -21.62 -4.90
N GLN A 206 -8.67 -21.41 -6.09
CA GLN A 206 -8.59 -20.13 -6.80
C GLN A 206 -9.27 -19.00 -6.03
N CYS A 207 -10.37 -19.26 -5.32
CA CYS A 207 -11.00 -18.26 -4.44
C CYS A 207 -10.08 -17.88 -3.27
N PHE A 208 -9.46 -18.86 -2.60
CA PHE A 208 -8.50 -18.59 -1.53
C PHE A 208 -7.25 -17.86 -2.03
N SER A 209 -6.73 -18.24 -3.20
CA SER A 209 -5.63 -17.56 -3.87
C SER A 209 -6.01 -16.11 -4.22
N GLY A 210 -7.20 -15.88 -4.79
CA GLY A 210 -7.74 -14.54 -5.04
C GLY A 210 -7.81 -13.68 -3.77
N PHE A 211 -8.34 -14.25 -2.69
CA PHE A 211 -8.35 -13.60 -1.37
C PHE A 211 -6.94 -13.23 -0.90
N VAL A 212 -5.95 -14.13 -1.02
CA VAL A 212 -4.56 -13.84 -0.66
C VAL A 212 -4.01 -12.69 -1.50
N VAL A 213 -4.17 -12.74 -2.83
CA VAL A 213 -3.71 -11.71 -3.78
C VAL A 213 -4.31 -10.33 -3.45
N ASP A 214 -5.61 -10.26 -3.17
CA ASP A 214 -6.28 -9.03 -2.74
C ASP A 214 -5.72 -8.56 -1.39
N THR A 215 -5.53 -9.47 -0.43
CA THR A 215 -4.98 -9.17 0.90
C THR A 215 -3.56 -8.62 0.82
N VAL A 216 -2.71 -9.13 -0.08
CA VAL A 216 -1.36 -8.59 -0.32
C VAL A 216 -1.45 -7.12 -0.76
N THR A 217 -2.33 -6.83 -1.73
CA THR A 217 -2.49 -5.47 -2.25
C THR A 217 -3.06 -4.53 -1.17
N ILE A 218 -4.06 -4.97 -0.41
CA ILE A 218 -4.63 -4.21 0.70
C ILE A 218 -3.57 -3.97 1.78
N GLY A 219 -2.80 -5.00 2.14
CA GLY A 219 -1.75 -4.91 3.17
C GLY A 219 -0.63 -3.94 2.79
N ALA A 220 -0.22 -3.93 1.52
CA ALA A 220 0.75 -2.97 1.00
C ALA A 220 0.21 -1.53 1.09
N CYS A 221 -1.01 -1.30 0.61
CA CYS A 221 -1.67 0.01 0.64
C CYS A 221 -1.90 0.50 2.08
N SER A 222 -2.33 -0.39 2.99
CA SER A 222 -2.64 -0.04 4.37
C SER A 222 -1.38 0.29 5.17
N LEU A 223 -0.28 -0.43 4.95
CA LEU A 223 1.04 -0.09 5.50
C LEU A 223 1.51 1.28 5.01
N ALA A 224 1.45 1.51 3.69
CA ALA A 224 1.85 2.78 3.11
C ALA A 224 1.03 3.95 3.70
N ALA A 225 -0.29 3.79 3.80
CA ALA A 225 -1.18 4.79 4.38
C ALA A 225 -0.84 5.08 5.86
N VAL A 226 -0.69 4.06 6.69
CA VAL A 226 -0.40 4.24 8.12
C VAL A 226 0.97 4.90 8.34
N PHE A 227 2.00 4.44 7.63
CA PHE A 227 3.36 4.98 7.78
C PHE A 227 3.45 6.42 7.30
N VAL A 228 2.99 6.70 6.06
CA VAL A 228 3.09 8.03 5.46
C VAL A 228 2.21 9.04 6.20
N LEU A 229 1.00 8.65 6.63
CA LEU A 229 0.14 9.57 7.38
C LEU A 229 0.62 9.77 8.82
N HIS A 230 1.26 8.79 9.45
CA HIS A 230 1.94 9.00 10.74
C HIS A 230 3.05 10.03 10.60
N ILE A 231 3.90 9.92 9.57
CA ILE A 231 4.90 10.94 9.23
C ILE A 231 4.24 12.31 9.03
N CYS A 232 3.17 12.40 8.25
CA CYS A 232 2.42 13.64 8.05
C CYS A 232 1.91 14.22 9.38
N GLY A 233 1.53 13.35 10.33
CA GLY A 233 1.17 13.74 11.69
C GLY A 233 2.34 14.35 12.45
N GLN A 234 3.52 13.72 12.41
CA GLN A 234 4.74 14.24 13.03
C GLN A 234 5.14 15.60 12.42
N LEU A 235 5.10 15.75 11.09
CA LEU A 235 5.39 17.02 10.42
C LEU A 235 4.38 18.11 10.79
N LYS A 236 3.09 17.77 10.98
CA LYS A 236 2.09 18.72 11.48
C LYS A 236 2.38 19.15 12.93
N ILE A 237 2.88 18.26 13.78
CA ILE A 237 3.32 18.61 15.14
C ILE A 237 4.51 19.57 15.05
N VAL A 238 5.54 19.24 14.27
CA VAL A 238 6.70 20.12 14.03
C VAL A 238 6.25 21.51 13.57
N ARG A 239 5.33 21.58 12.60
CA ARG A 239 4.76 22.84 12.12
C ARG A 239 4.04 23.60 13.24
N SER A 240 3.20 22.93 14.03
CA SER A 240 2.48 23.54 15.15
C SER A 240 3.43 24.15 16.17
N ARG A 241 4.54 23.47 16.47
CA ARG A 241 5.59 23.95 17.38
C ARG A 241 6.36 25.14 16.79
N LEU A 242 6.65 25.11 15.49
CA LEU A 242 7.23 26.27 14.79
C LEU A 242 6.27 27.47 14.80
N GLU A 243 4.97 27.27 14.58
CA GLU A 243 3.96 28.34 14.65
C GLU A 243 3.83 28.93 16.06
N SER A 244 3.91 28.08 17.11
CA SER A 244 3.90 28.55 18.50
C SER A 244 5.17 29.32 18.87
N PHE A 245 6.29 28.98 18.21
CA PHE A 245 7.55 29.70 18.28
C PHE A 245 7.44 31.09 17.62
N VAL A 246 6.82 31.20 16.43
CA VAL A 246 6.52 32.48 15.76
C VAL A 246 5.62 33.38 16.62
N LYS A 247 4.59 32.81 17.24
CA LYS A 247 3.59 33.56 18.01
C LYS A 247 4.06 33.96 19.41
N GLY A 248 5.30 33.62 19.79
CA GLY A 248 5.90 34.04 21.06
C GLY A 248 5.13 33.58 22.31
N ARG A 249 4.42 32.44 22.27
CA ARG A 249 3.63 31.99 23.43
C ARG A 249 4.53 31.76 24.66
N ILE A 250 4.27 32.54 25.71
CA ILE A 250 5.14 32.84 26.88
C ILE A 250 5.10 31.75 27.98
N TYR A 251 4.26 30.72 27.85
CA TYR A 251 3.93 29.80 28.96
C TYR A 251 4.74 28.50 29.04
N GLU A 252 5.83 28.34 28.28
CA GLU A 252 6.64 27.11 28.30
C GLU A 252 7.87 27.22 29.21
N ARG A 253 8.08 26.22 30.07
CA ARG A 253 9.19 26.13 31.05
C ARG A 253 10.60 26.13 30.44
N LYS A 254 10.74 25.84 29.14
CA LYS A 254 12.05 25.73 28.45
C LYS A 254 12.45 27.07 27.84
N ASN A 255 13.75 27.38 27.90
CA ASN A 255 14.32 28.53 27.19
C ASN A 255 14.22 28.34 25.66
N VAL A 256 14.40 29.43 24.90
CA VAL A 256 14.29 29.46 23.43
C VAL A 256 15.15 28.38 22.75
N GLU A 257 16.37 28.18 23.24
CA GLU A 257 17.28 27.16 22.71
C GLU A 257 16.77 25.73 22.92
N GLY A 258 16.23 25.42 24.10
CA GLY A 258 15.68 24.09 24.40
C GLY A 258 14.43 23.76 23.58
N ARG A 259 13.58 24.76 23.31
CA ARG A 259 12.41 24.60 22.42
C ARG A 259 12.84 24.36 20.98
N MET A 260 13.82 25.11 20.50
CA MET A 260 14.35 24.96 19.14
C MET A 260 14.99 23.58 18.94
N ALA A 261 15.79 23.13 19.92
CA ALA A 261 16.40 21.82 19.90
C ALA A 261 15.34 20.70 19.82
N GLU A 262 14.26 20.78 20.60
CA GLU A 262 13.15 19.82 20.57
C GLU A 262 12.45 19.78 19.20
N ILE A 263 12.20 20.94 18.58
CA ILE A 263 11.59 21.03 17.24
C ILE A 263 12.47 20.34 16.20
N ILE A 264 13.78 20.62 16.23
CA ILE A 264 14.73 20.02 15.29
C ILE A 264 14.82 18.52 15.49
N GLU A 265 14.84 18.07 16.73
CA GLU A 265 14.91 16.65 17.04
C GLU A 265 13.66 15.88 16.57
N LEU A 266 12.48 16.46 16.77
CA LEU A 266 11.21 15.93 16.23
C LEU A 266 11.23 15.89 14.70
N HIS A 267 11.74 16.95 14.06
CA HIS A 267 11.85 17.01 12.61
C HIS A 267 12.82 15.94 12.09
N LEU A 268 14.05 15.89 12.60
CA LEU A 268 15.07 14.89 12.24
C LEU A 268 14.57 13.46 12.44
N ARG A 269 13.82 13.21 13.52
CA ARG A 269 13.19 11.91 13.77
C ARG A 269 12.16 11.57 12.69
N ALA A 270 11.31 12.53 12.31
CA ALA A 270 10.35 12.36 11.22
C ALA A 270 11.06 12.12 9.87
N LEU A 271 12.12 12.87 9.56
CA LEU A 271 12.95 12.67 8.37
C LEU A 271 13.56 11.27 8.33
N GLY A 272 14.15 10.84 9.45
CA GLY A 272 14.74 9.52 9.59
C GLY A 272 13.69 8.40 9.46
N PHE A 273 12.44 8.66 9.82
CA PHE A 273 11.34 7.74 9.58
C PHE A 273 10.94 7.69 8.11
N VAL A 274 10.91 8.84 7.41
CA VAL A 274 10.65 8.87 5.96
C VAL A 274 11.66 8.02 5.21
N VAL A 275 12.95 8.18 5.46
CA VAL A 275 14.01 7.44 4.74
C VAL A 275 13.81 5.92 4.89
N ARG A 276 13.40 5.45 6.07
CA ARG A 276 13.10 4.02 6.29
C ARG A 276 11.85 3.58 5.55
N VAL A 277 10.78 4.37 5.63
CA VAL A 277 9.51 4.08 4.96
C VAL A 277 9.67 4.08 3.45
N GLU A 278 10.41 5.04 2.90
CA GLU A 278 10.78 5.07 1.48
C GLU A 278 11.51 3.78 1.10
N GLY A 279 12.56 3.39 1.83
CA GLY A 279 13.32 2.16 1.54
C GLY A 279 12.52 0.85 1.61
N ILE A 280 11.34 0.84 2.24
CA ILE A 280 10.41 -0.30 2.23
C ILE A 280 9.43 -0.20 1.06
N LEU A 281 8.95 1.01 0.77
CA LEU A 281 7.88 1.25 -0.19
C LEU A 281 8.39 1.45 -1.62
N THR A 282 9.66 1.77 -1.86
CA THR A 282 10.17 2.12 -3.19
C THR A 282 9.86 1.06 -4.25
N GLU A 283 10.19 -0.20 -3.98
CA GLU A 283 9.97 -1.31 -4.90
C GLU A 283 8.47 -1.65 -5.01
N VAL A 284 7.74 -1.62 -3.90
CA VAL A 284 6.29 -1.89 -3.86
C VAL A 284 5.53 -0.86 -4.69
N CYS A 285 5.85 0.43 -4.55
CA CYS A 285 5.24 1.52 -5.31
C CYS A 285 5.63 1.49 -6.78
N PHE A 286 6.83 1.02 -7.13
CA PHE A 286 7.19 0.78 -8.54
C PHE A 286 6.32 -0.29 -9.16
N ILE A 287 6.16 -1.43 -8.48
CA ILE A 287 5.30 -2.53 -8.93
C ILE A 287 3.84 -2.06 -9.02
N GLU A 288 3.38 -1.23 -8.07
CA GLU A 288 2.04 -0.63 -8.12
C GLU A 288 1.85 0.23 -9.37
N LEU A 289 2.79 1.14 -9.65
CA LEU A 289 2.66 2.10 -10.74
C LEU A 289 2.68 1.41 -12.11
N VAL A 290 3.64 0.51 -12.34
CA VAL A 290 3.75 -0.23 -13.60
C VAL A 290 2.59 -1.22 -13.74
N GLY A 291 2.32 -1.98 -12.68
CA GLY A 291 1.27 -3.00 -12.66
C GLY A 291 -0.13 -2.42 -12.84
N CYS A 292 -0.47 -1.33 -12.16
CA CYS A 292 -1.75 -0.64 -12.36
C CYS A 292 -1.86 -0.08 -13.77
N THR A 293 -0.80 0.48 -14.35
CA THR A 293 -0.83 1.00 -15.74
C THR A 293 -1.21 -0.11 -16.72
N MET A 294 -0.58 -1.29 -16.62
CA MET A 294 -0.89 -2.45 -17.46
C MET A 294 -2.30 -2.99 -17.20
N ASN A 295 -2.68 -3.19 -15.94
CA ASN A 295 -3.97 -3.78 -15.58
C ASN A 295 -5.15 -2.86 -15.95
N ILE A 296 -5.04 -1.54 -15.77
CA ILE A 296 -6.06 -0.57 -16.20
C ILE A 296 -6.26 -0.63 -17.71
N CYS A 297 -5.18 -0.76 -18.49
CA CYS A 297 -5.26 -0.94 -19.95
C CYS A 297 -6.04 -2.21 -20.31
N PHE A 298 -5.68 -3.36 -19.74
CA PHE A 298 -6.35 -4.63 -20.04
C PHE A 298 -7.82 -4.63 -19.59
N LEU A 299 -8.10 -4.13 -18.37
CA LEU A 299 -9.47 -4.03 -17.85
C LEU A 299 -10.33 -3.10 -18.68
N GLY A 300 -9.78 -1.97 -19.15
CA GLY A 300 -10.48 -1.07 -20.06
C GLY A 300 -10.88 -1.75 -21.37
N TYR A 301 -10.01 -2.60 -21.92
CA TYR A 301 -10.31 -3.38 -23.12
C TYR A 301 -11.39 -4.43 -22.88
N TYR A 302 -11.33 -5.16 -21.76
CA TYR A 302 -12.34 -6.17 -21.41
C TYR A 302 -13.69 -5.53 -21.13
N PHE A 303 -13.71 -4.40 -20.44
CA PHE A 303 -14.93 -3.63 -20.22
C PHE A 303 -15.62 -3.28 -21.55
N MET A 304 -14.87 -2.71 -22.50
CA MET A 304 -15.43 -2.36 -23.81
C MET A 304 -15.93 -3.59 -24.58
N THR A 305 -15.16 -4.67 -24.56
CA THR A 305 -15.51 -5.91 -25.28
C THR A 305 -16.80 -6.54 -24.75
N GLU A 306 -16.95 -6.64 -23.44
CA GLU A 306 -18.14 -7.23 -22.80
C GLU A 306 -19.36 -6.31 -22.91
N PHE A 307 -19.12 -4.99 -22.91
CA PHE A 307 -20.16 -3.98 -23.15
C PHE A 307 -20.74 -4.11 -24.56
N ASP A 308 -19.88 -4.22 -25.58
CA ASP A 308 -20.30 -4.41 -26.97
C ASP A 308 -21.06 -5.74 -27.18
N GLN A 309 -20.76 -6.75 -26.37
CA GLN A 309 -21.42 -8.06 -26.39
C GLN A 309 -22.73 -8.11 -25.56
N ASN A 310 -23.15 -7.00 -24.95
CA ASN A 310 -24.29 -6.93 -24.02
C ASN A 310 -24.21 -7.94 -22.85
N ALA A 311 -23.00 -8.33 -22.45
CA ALA A 311 -22.76 -9.23 -21.32
C ALA A 311 -22.77 -8.43 -20.01
N ALA A 312 -23.97 -8.21 -19.44
CA ALA A 312 -24.17 -7.31 -18.30
C ALA A 312 -23.27 -7.64 -17.09
N ILE A 313 -23.12 -8.94 -16.77
CA ILE A 313 -22.36 -9.38 -15.58
C ILE A 313 -20.85 -9.18 -15.78
N GLY A 314 -20.33 -9.50 -16.97
CA GLY A 314 -18.93 -9.22 -17.32
C GLY A 314 -18.64 -7.72 -17.30
N THR A 315 -19.52 -6.92 -17.90
CA THR A 315 -19.42 -5.45 -17.93
C THR A 315 -19.35 -4.85 -16.54
N ILE A 316 -20.26 -5.24 -15.63
CA ILE A 316 -20.27 -4.76 -14.24
C ILE A 316 -18.99 -5.19 -13.52
N THR A 317 -18.57 -6.44 -13.67
CA THR A 317 -17.36 -6.97 -13.02
C THR A 317 -16.10 -6.20 -13.43
N TYR A 318 -15.89 -6.01 -14.73
CA TYR A 318 -14.73 -5.27 -15.22
C TYR A 318 -14.79 -3.77 -14.90
N CYS A 319 -15.98 -3.18 -14.83
CA CYS A 319 -16.17 -1.80 -14.37
C CYS A 319 -15.75 -1.64 -12.89
N ILE A 320 -16.20 -2.54 -12.01
CA ILE A 320 -15.83 -2.53 -10.59
C ILE A 320 -14.31 -2.69 -10.46
N LEU A 321 -13.71 -3.67 -11.14
CA LEU A 321 -12.25 -3.86 -11.11
C LEU A 321 -11.49 -2.63 -11.61
N LEU A 322 -11.91 -2.04 -12.73
CA LEU A 322 -11.27 -0.85 -13.29
C LEU A 322 -11.28 0.30 -12.27
N VAL A 323 -12.42 0.54 -11.64
CA VAL A 323 -12.58 1.53 -10.57
C VAL A 323 -11.65 1.19 -9.39
N SER A 324 -11.59 -0.06 -8.96
CA SER A 324 -10.71 -0.51 -7.87
C SER A 324 -9.23 -0.24 -8.14
N PHE A 325 -8.73 -0.56 -9.34
CA PHE A 325 -7.32 -0.30 -9.71
C PHE A 325 -7.01 1.19 -9.81
N ILE A 326 -7.93 2.00 -10.36
CA ILE A 326 -7.77 3.46 -10.41
C ILE A 326 -7.71 4.05 -9.00
N PHE A 327 -8.59 3.61 -8.10
CA PHE A 327 -8.57 4.05 -6.70
C PHE A 327 -7.30 3.61 -5.98
N ASN A 328 -6.81 2.39 -6.25
CA ASN A 328 -5.59 1.89 -5.62
C ASN A 328 -4.39 2.81 -5.94
N ILE A 329 -4.11 3.05 -7.23
CA ILE A 329 -2.99 3.93 -7.61
C ILE A 329 -3.22 5.38 -7.16
N PHE A 330 -4.47 5.86 -7.16
CA PHE A 330 -4.81 7.17 -6.62
C PHE A 330 -4.42 7.31 -5.15
N ILE A 331 -4.67 6.30 -4.32
CA ILE A 331 -4.32 6.31 -2.89
C ILE A 331 -2.81 6.49 -2.70
N PHE A 332 -1.98 5.74 -3.43
CA PHE A 332 -0.52 5.85 -3.35
C PHE A 332 -0.02 7.24 -3.75
N CYS A 333 -0.56 7.79 -4.84
CA CYS A 333 -0.22 9.15 -5.27
C CYS A 333 -0.73 10.21 -4.29
N TYR A 334 -1.91 10.02 -3.70
CA TYR A 334 -2.49 10.93 -2.71
C TYR A 334 -1.65 11.02 -1.43
N ILE A 335 -1.21 9.89 -0.89
CA ILE A 335 -0.38 9.89 0.34
C ILE A 335 1.01 10.48 0.06
N GLY A 336 1.61 10.20 -1.10
CA GLY A 336 2.91 10.77 -1.50
C GLY A 336 2.85 12.28 -1.70
N GLU A 337 1.80 12.77 -2.37
CA GLU A 337 1.53 14.20 -2.53
C GLU A 337 1.30 14.87 -1.17
N THR A 338 0.48 14.25 -0.30
CA THR A 338 0.18 14.78 1.02
C THR A 338 1.44 14.95 1.87
N LEU A 339 2.37 13.99 1.81
CA LEU A 339 3.65 14.08 2.49
C LEU A 339 4.47 15.27 1.99
N THR A 340 4.66 15.36 0.68
CA THR A 340 5.41 16.45 0.04
C THR A 340 4.83 17.83 0.42
N GLN A 341 3.50 17.94 0.45
CA GLN A 341 2.81 19.16 0.86
C GLN A 341 2.94 19.49 2.35
N GLN A 342 3.03 18.50 3.25
CA GLN A 342 3.27 18.79 4.67
C GLN A 342 4.68 19.31 4.89
N GLU A 343 5.66 18.76 4.18
CA GLU A 343 7.05 19.20 4.31
C GLU A 343 7.25 20.62 3.78
N ASP A 344 6.67 20.96 2.62
CA ASP A 344 6.70 22.34 2.11
C ASP A 344 6.07 23.33 3.11
N LYS A 345 4.99 22.94 3.80
CA LYS A 345 4.38 23.76 4.86
C LYS A 345 5.31 23.96 6.06
N VAL A 346 6.07 22.93 6.46
CA VAL A 346 7.09 23.06 7.52
C VAL A 346 8.15 24.07 7.10
N GLY A 347 8.68 23.96 5.88
CA GLY A 347 9.66 24.90 5.32
C GLY A 347 9.15 26.34 5.27
N ARG A 348 7.92 26.56 4.80
CA ARG A 348 7.29 27.89 4.78
C ARG A 348 7.11 28.47 6.18
N THR A 349 6.62 27.68 7.14
CA THR A 349 6.44 28.15 8.52
C THR A 349 7.80 28.50 9.15
N ALA A 350 8.82 27.67 8.95
CA ALA A 350 10.17 27.95 9.41
C ALA A 350 10.73 29.26 8.82
N TYR A 351 10.46 29.53 7.54
CA TYR A 351 10.91 30.75 6.86
C TYR A 351 10.28 32.02 7.44
N MET A 352 9.04 31.93 7.96
CA MET A 352 8.33 33.06 8.56
C MET A 352 8.81 33.39 9.99
N ILE A 353 9.70 32.59 10.58
CA ILE A 353 10.30 32.90 11.88
C ILE A 353 11.28 34.08 11.72
N LYS A 354 11.17 35.06 12.61
CA LYS A 354 12.07 36.22 12.68
C LYS A 354 13.45 35.81 13.23
N TRP A 355 14.23 35.14 12.38
CA TRP A 355 15.53 34.57 12.73
C TRP A 355 16.51 35.58 13.35
N TYR A 356 16.41 36.86 12.99
CA TYR A 356 17.26 37.94 13.51
C TYR A 356 16.92 38.36 14.95
N GLU A 357 15.76 37.94 15.48
CA GLU A 357 15.39 38.14 16.90
C GLU A 357 15.81 36.95 17.78
N LEU A 358 16.37 35.88 17.20
CA LEU A 358 16.76 34.67 17.91
C LEU A 358 18.20 34.73 18.43
N PRO A 359 18.51 33.98 19.51
CA PRO A 359 19.89 33.73 19.91
C PRO A 359 20.70 33.15 18.74
N PRO A 360 22.01 33.48 18.62
CA PRO A 360 22.84 33.04 17.49
C PRO A 360 22.79 31.53 17.21
N LYS A 361 22.72 30.72 18.27
CA LYS A 361 22.61 29.27 18.18
C LYS A 361 21.28 28.84 17.54
N SER A 362 20.14 29.33 18.06
CA SER A 362 18.82 29.04 17.50
C SER A 362 18.63 29.57 16.08
N ALA A 363 19.24 30.70 15.73
CA ALA A 363 19.24 31.21 14.36
C ALA A 363 19.98 30.26 13.40
N ARG A 364 21.15 29.75 13.80
CA ARG A 364 21.91 28.77 13.02
C ARG A 364 21.15 27.45 12.85
N ASP A 365 20.55 26.98 13.93
CA ASP A 365 19.71 25.78 14.00
C ASP A 365 18.51 25.89 13.04
N LEU A 366 17.88 27.07 12.94
CA LEU A 366 16.80 27.34 12.00
C LEU A 366 17.27 27.30 10.54
N ILE A 367 18.47 27.81 10.25
CA ILE A 367 19.05 27.77 8.90
C ILE A 367 19.26 26.33 8.47
N PHE A 368 19.73 25.44 9.37
CA PHE A 368 19.86 24.03 9.06
C PHE A 368 18.51 23.36 8.78
N LEU A 369 17.49 23.65 9.59
CA LEU A 369 16.13 23.18 9.33
C LEU A 369 15.64 23.62 7.94
N LEU A 370 15.80 24.90 7.59
CA LEU A 370 15.43 25.42 6.27
C LEU A 370 16.24 24.80 5.13
N ALA A 371 17.50 24.45 5.36
CA ALA A 371 18.31 23.77 4.37
C ALA A 371 17.80 22.34 4.11
N MET A 372 17.35 21.63 5.15
CA MET A 372 16.77 20.30 5.03
C MET A 372 15.39 20.32 4.37
N THR A 373 14.55 21.32 4.62
CA THR A 373 13.23 21.42 3.98
C THR A 373 13.32 21.75 2.48
N LYS A 374 14.48 22.24 2.00
CA LYS A 374 14.71 22.48 0.57
C LYS A 374 14.98 21.20 -0.23
N THR A 375 15.43 20.13 0.42
CA THR A 375 15.51 18.81 -0.21
C THR A 375 14.14 18.16 -0.14
N PRO A 376 13.45 17.94 -1.28
CA PRO A 376 12.08 17.46 -1.27
C PRO A 376 12.03 16.05 -0.68
N ILE A 377 11.27 15.92 0.39
CA ILE A 377 10.92 14.62 0.95
C ILE A 377 9.78 14.06 0.14
N CYS A 378 10.07 13.06 -0.68
CA CYS A 378 9.08 12.37 -1.48
C CYS A 378 9.23 10.86 -1.32
N ILE A 379 8.12 10.14 -1.48
CA ILE A 379 8.18 8.70 -1.67
C ILE A 379 8.39 8.46 -3.17
N THR A 380 9.47 7.77 -3.51
CA THR A 380 9.79 7.45 -4.91
C THR A 380 9.35 6.04 -5.27
N ALA A 381 8.81 5.88 -6.48
CA ALA A 381 8.58 4.59 -7.12
C ALA A 381 9.84 4.18 -7.88
N GLY A 382 10.55 3.17 -7.37
CA GLY A 382 11.75 2.61 -8.01
C GLY A 382 12.92 3.59 -8.18
N LYS A 383 12.93 4.71 -7.44
CA LYS A 383 13.83 5.88 -7.66
C LYS A 383 13.71 6.52 -9.06
N MET A 384 12.66 6.21 -9.80
CA MET A 384 12.44 6.70 -11.17
C MET A 384 11.37 7.79 -11.24
N ALA A 385 10.34 7.69 -10.40
CA ALA A 385 9.22 8.63 -10.40
C ALA A 385 8.80 8.96 -8.96
N GLU A 386 8.41 10.20 -8.72
CA GLU A 386 7.86 10.63 -7.43
C GLU A 386 6.36 10.32 -7.37
N LEU A 387 5.86 9.89 -6.21
CA LEU A 387 4.43 9.69 -6.01
C LEU A 387 3.72 11.05 -5.84
N SER A 388 3.04 11.49 -6.89
CA SER A 388 2.31 12.76 -6.94
C SER A 388 1.05 12.65 -7.80
N PHE A 389 0.20 13.68 -7.77
CA PHE A 389 -0.95 13.74 -8.69
C PHE A 389 -0.53 13.81 -10.16
N GLN A 390 0.67 14.34 -10.45
CA GLN A 390 1.23 14.34 -11.81
C GLN A 390 1.51 12.91 -12.29
N SER A 391 2.12 12.08 -11.44
CA SER A 391 2.37 10.67 -11.75
C SER A 391 1.08 9.88 -11.94
N PHE A 392 0.05 10.14 -11.13
CA PHE A 392 -1.29 9.56 -11.32
C PHE A 392 -1.89 9.90 -12.70
N SER A 393 -1.84 11.18 -13.09
CA SER A 393 -2.30 11.59 -14.43
C SER A 393 -1.48 10.92 -15.54
N GLY A 394 -0.17 10.79 -15.35
CA GLY A 394 0.72 10.07 -16.26
C GLY A 394 0.33 8.61 -16.46
N VAL A 395 0.03 7.90 -15.36
CA VAL A 395 -0.45 6.50 -15.39
C VAL A 395 -1.74 6.39 -16.19
N LEU A 396 -2.75 7.21 -15.91
CA LEU A 396 -4.04 7.15 -16.62
C LEU A 396 -3.91 7.46 -18.11
N LYS A 397 -3.12 8.47 -18.48
CA LYS A 397 -2.85 8.82 -19.88
C LYS A 397 -2.15 7.68 -20.60
N THR A 398 -1.15 7.08 -19.96
CA THR A 398 -0.38 5.97 -20.52
C THR A 398 -1.25 4.72 -20.70
N ALA A 399 -2.07 4.37 -19.70
CA ALA A 399 -3.02 3.27 -19.80
C ALA A 399 -4.05 3.49 -20.91
N ALA A 400 -4.59 4.70 -21.07
CA ALA A 400 -5.50 5.04 -22.16
C ALA A 400 -4.84 4.98 -23.55
N ALA A 401 -3.57 5.40 -23.66
CA ALA A 401 -2.81 5.30 -24.90
C ALA A 401 -2.58 3.83 -25.30
N TYR A 402 -2.17 2.98 -24.35
CA TYR A 402 -2.02 1.54 -24.59
C TYR A 402 -3.36 0.86 -24.90
N LEU A 403 -4.45 1.28 -24.26
CA LEU A 403 -5.79 0.78 -24.57
C LEU A 403 -6.17 1.07 -26.03
N ASN A 404 -5.92 2.30 -26.49
CA ASN A 404 -6.18 2.67 -27.88
C ASN A 404 -5.33 1.86 -28.86
N LEU A 405 -4.05 1.66 -28.57
CA LEU A 405 -3.18 0.80 -29.38
C LEU A 405 -3.70 -0.63 -29.44
N LEU A 406 -4.07 -1.20 -28.29
CA LEU A 406 -4.60 -2.55 -28.20
C LEU A 406 -5.90 -2.72 -29.00
N ARG A 407 -6.77 -1.70 -28.96
CA ARG A 407 -7.99 -1.64 -29.75
C ARG A 407 -7.70 -1.64 -31.25
N THR A 408 -6.76 -0.82 -31.71
CA THR A 408 -6.38 -0.74 -33.14
C THR A 408 -5.73 -2.03 -33.65
N LEU A 409 -5.04 -2.79 -32.80
CA LEU A 409 -4.37 -4.03 -33.21
C LEU A 409 -5.30 -5.26 -33.21
N LEU A 410 -6.39 -5.23 -32.44
CA LEU A 410 -7.28 -6.38 -32.23
C LEU A 410 -8.69 -6.25 -32.85
N MET A 411 -9.09 -5.02 -33.21
CA MET A 411 -10.21 -4.74 -34.12
C MET A 411 -9.71 -4.78 -35.55
#